data_AF-A0A2E1W3X3-F1
#
_entry.id   AF-A0A2E1W3X3-F1
#
_cell.length_a   1.000
_cell.length_b   1.000
_cell.length_c   1.000
_cell.angle_alpha   90.00
_cell.angle_beta   90.00
_cell.angle_gamma   90.00
#
_symmetry.space_group_name_H-M   'P 1'
#
loop_
_entity.id
_entity.type
_entity.pdbx_description
1 polymer ?
#
loop_
_entity_poly.entity_id
_entity_poly.type
_entity_poly.pdbx_seq_one_letter_code
_entity_poly.pdbx_strand_id
1 'polypeptide(L)'
;MKILYCNCTYAKVVPLEVKKDVLRRLSDSGQAFDAVADLCDMSARKDPALNKIASGGCTKIAACYPRAVKWLFHAAGTPLPDEGIKVLNMREDSPDNIVRELLT
;
A
#
# COMPACT_ATOMS: atom_id res chain seq x y z
N MET A 1 -9.50 7.06 -8.93
CA MET A 1 -8.60 6.02 -8.41
C MET A 1 -7.80 6.60 -7.26
N LYS A 2 -7.78 5.96 -6.09
CA LYS A 2 -6.89 6.33 -4.99
C LYS A 2 -5.79 5.29 -4.83
N ILE A 3 -4.55 5.76 -4.87
CA ILE A 3 -3.34 4.97 -4.62
C ILE A 3 -2.96 5.12 -3.16
N LEU A 4 -2.60 4.00 -2.52
CA LEU A 4 -2.02 3.98 -1.19
C LEU A 4 -0.60 3.41 -1.25
N TYR A 5 0.35 4.11 -0.67
CA TYR A 5 1.74 3.66 -0.52
C TYR A 5 2.07 3.41 0.95
N CYS A 6 2.61 2.22 1.26
CA CYS A 6 3.10 1.88 2.59
C CYS A 6 4.63 1.95 2.62
N ASN A 7 5.18 2.79 3.49
CA ASN A 7 6.62 3.03 3.57
C ASN A 7 7.40 1.93 4.30
N CYS A 8 6.72 1.00 5.00
CA CYS A 8 7.34 -0.11 5.74
C CYS A 8 8.55 0.38 6.56
N THR A 9 8.32 1.35 7.44
CA THR A 9 9.37 2.05 8.19
C THR A 9 9.97 1.15 9.27
N TYR A 10 9.13 0.37 9.96
CA TYR A 10 9.57 -0.46 11.09
C TYR A 10 9.89 -1.89 10.69
N ALA A 11 8.99 -2.58 9.98
CA ALA A 11 9.18 -3.99 9.65
C ALA A 11 10.34 -4.23 8.68
N LYS A 12 10.68 -3.24 7.83
CA LYS A 12 11.82 -3.27 6.89
C LYS A 12 11.88 -4.51 6.00
N VAL A 13 10.72 -5.10 5.69
CA VAL A 13 10.61 -6.30 4.84
C VAL A 13 10.59 -5.99 3.35
N VAL A 14 10.36 -4.72 2.99
CA VAL A 14 10.44 -4.21 1.62
C VAL A 14 11.87 -3.69 1.38
N PRO A 15 12.55 -4.10 0.30
CA PRO A 15 13.89 -3.59 -0.03
C PRO A 15 13.92 -2.06 -0.09
N LEU A 16 14.95 -1.46 0.52
CA LEU A 16 15.05 -0.01 0.68
C LEU A 16 15.03 0.74 -0.66
N GLU A 17 15.79 0.25 -1.63
CA GLU A 17 15.88 0.88 -2.96
C GLU A 17 14.55 0.81 -3.71
N VAL A 18 13.83 -0.31 -3.58
CA VAL A 18 12.53 -0.47 -4.24
C VAL A 18 11.53 0.56 -3.72
N LYS A 19 11.35 0.64 -2.40
CA LYS A 19 10.37 1.55 -1.82
C LYS A 19 10.73 3.02 -2.06
N LYS A 20 12.02 3.37 -2.01
CA LYS A 20 12.49 4.73 -2.31
C LYS A 20 12.22 5.12 -3.76
N ASP A 21 12.53 4.24 -4.72
CA ASP A 21 12.33 4.57 -6.13
C ASP A 21 10.84 4.65 -6.49
N VAL A 22 10.01 3.73 -5.97
CA VAL A 22 8.55 3.80 -6.14
C VAL A 22 7.99 5.11 -5.58
N LEU A 23 8.36 5.48 -4.34
CA LEU A 23 7.89 6.72 -3.72
C LEU A 23 8.32 7.96 -4.49
N ARG A 24 9.58 8.00 -4.92
CA ARG A 24 10.12 9.10 -5.72
C ARG A 24 9.33 9.24 -7.01
N ARG A 25 9.13 8.16 -7.77
CA ARG A 25 8.43 8.19 -9.05
C ARG A 25 6.94 8.49 -8.92
N LEU A 26 6.28 8.02 -7.86
CA LEU A 26 4.92 8.47 -7.53
C LEU A 26 4.88 9.98 -7.27
N SER A 27 5.83 10.50 -6.51
CA SER A 27 5.92 11.94 -6.21
C SER A 27 6.19 12.76 -7.49
N ASP A 28 7.12 12.30 -8.33
CA ASP A 28 7.49 12.94 -9.60
C ASP A 28 6.34 12.91 -10.62
N SER A 29 5.42 11.94 -10.51
CA SER A 29 4.28 11.80 -11.44
C SER A 29 3.21 12.89 -11.29
N GLY A 30 3.16 13.59 -10.15
CA GLY A 30 2.10 14.55 -9.82
C GLY A 30 0.72 13.93 -9.55
N GLN A 31 0.57 12.60 -9.65
CA GLN A 31 -0.67 11.90 -9.33
C GLN A 31 -0.90 11.91 -7.82
N ALA A 32 -2.13 12.21 -7.40
CA ALA A 32 -2.49 12.16 -5.98
C ALA A 32 -2.43 10.72 -5.43
N PHE A 33 -1.75 10.54 -4.30
CA PHE A 33 -1.69 9.29 -3.54
C PHE A 33 -1.61 9.57 -2.05
N ASP A 34 -2.10 8.62 -1.25
CA ASP A 34 -1.93 8.62 0.20
C ASP A 34 -0.69 7.80 0.57
N ALA A 35 0.06 8.26 1.58
CA ALA A 35 1.21 7.56 2.11
C ALA A 35 1.06 7.31 3.60
N VAL A 36 1.42 6.11 4.06
CA VAL A 36 1.44 5.75 5.47
C VAL A 36 2.81 5.20 5.86
N ALA A 37 3.21 5.41 7.12
CA ALA A 37 4.46 4.88 7.63
C ALA A 37 4.44 3.34 7.59
N ASP A 38 3.43 2.73 8.23
CA ASP A 38 3.34 1.28 8.41
C ASP A 38 1.89 0.81 8.53
N LEU A 39 1.41 0.06 7.54
CA LEU A 39 0.11 -0.61 7.62
C LEU A 39 0.03 -1.62 8.77
N CYS A 40 1.15 -2.25 9.13
CA CYS A 40 1.20 -3.20 10.23
C CYS A 40 1.00 -2.53 11.59
N ASP A 41 1.52 -1.32 11.78
CA ASP A 41 1.28 -0.53 12.99
C ASP A 41 -0.18 -0.08 13.08
N MET A 42 -0.72 0.49 11.99
CA MET A 42 -2.12 0.89 11.90
C MET A 42 -3.07 -0.28 12.21
N SER A 43 -2.75 -1.47 11.70
CA SER A 43 -3.53 -2.70 11.96
C SER A 43 -3.46 -3.11 13.43
N ALA A 44 -2.27 -3.12 14.03
CA ALA A 44 -2.06 -3.50 15.42
C ALA A 44 -2.88 -2.65 16.41
N ARG A 45 -3.05 -1.35 16.10
CA ARG A 45 -3.86 -0.42 16.90
C ARG A 45 -5.29 -0.23 16.40
N LYS A 46 -5.74 -1.01 15.41
CA LYS A 46 -7.07 -0.90 14.77
C LYS A 46 -7.41 0.55 14.37
N ASP A 47 -6.48 1.20 13.68
CA ASP A 47 -6.63 2.59 13.26
C ASP A 47 -7.92 2.80 12.44
N PRO A 48 -8.84 3.70 12.84
CA PRO A 48 -10.03 4.05 12.05
C PRO A 48 -9.74 4.51 10.62
N ALA A 49 -8.54 5.00 10.33
CA ALA A 49 -8.13 5.37 8.97
C ALA A 49 -8.08 4.17 8.01
N LEU A 50 -7.87 2.93 8.51
CA LEU A 50 -7.96 1.73 7.68
C LEU A 50 -9.36 1.53 7.11
N ASN A 51 -10.41 1.84 7.87
CA ASN A 51 -11.77 1.81 7.37
C ASN A 51 -11.97 2.79 6.22
N LYS A 52 -11.45 4.03 6.37
CA LYS A 52 -11.54 5.07 5.33
C LYS A 52 -10.80 4.66 4.05
N ILE A 53 -9.70 3.94 4.18
CA ILE A 53 -8.96 3.39 3.03
C ILE A 53 -9.79 2.31 2.34
N ALA A 54 -10.30 1.33 3.12
CA ALA A 54 -11.06 0.20 2.60
C ALA A 54 -12.38 0.63 1.93
N SER A 55 -13.08 1.59 2.51
CA SER A 55 -14.37 2.10 2.01
C SER A 55 -14.23 3.27 1.02
N GLY A 56 -13.06 3.92 0.97
CA GLY A 56 -12.87 5.23 0.32
C GLY A 56 -12.58 5.18 -1.17
N GLY A 57 -12.75 4.03 -1.83
CA GLY A 57 -12.46 3.83 -3.25
C GLY A 57 -10.97 3.73 -3.57
N CYS A 58 -10.15 3.28 -2.62
CA CYS A 58 -8.78 2.85 -2.91
C CYS A 58 -8.82 1.67 -3.87
N THR A 59 -8.09 1.76 -4.97
CA THR A 59 -8.06 0.69 -5.99
C THR A 59 -6.69 0.06 -6.14
N LYS A 60 -5.63 0.72 -5.66
CA LYS A 60 -4.25 0.21 -5.75
C LYS A 60 -3.47 0.50 -4.47
N ILE A 61 -2.79 -0.52 -3.95
CA ILE A 61 -1.97 -0.43 -2.74
C ILE A 61 -0.57 -0.94 -3.04
N ALA A 62 0.45 -0.09 -2.95
CA ALA A 62 1.86 -0.51 -3.01
C ALA A 62 2.38 -0.75 -1.58
N ALA A 63 2.72 -1.99 -1.27
CA ALA A 63 3.10 -2.39 0.09
C ALA A 63 3.97 -3.66 0.07
N CYS A 64 3.89 -4.47 1.13
CA CYS A 64 4.56 -5.76 1.22
C CYS A 64 3.78 -6.86 0.47
N TYR A 65 3.73 -8.08 1.01
CA TYR A 65 2.99 -9.17 0.39
C TYR A 65 1.47 -8.90 0.34
N PRO A 66 0.80 -9.17 -0.79
CA PRO A 66 -0.66 -9.01 -0.92
C PRO A 66 -1.45 -9.73 0.17
N ARG A 67 -1.06 -10.98 0.46
CA ARG A 67 -1.64 -11.77 1.55
C ARG A 67 -1.53 -11.06 2.90
N ALA A 68 -0.36 -10.51 3.21
CA ALA A 68 -0.12 -9.83 4.48
C ALA A 68 -1.00 -8.59 4.60
N VAL A 69 -1.05 -7.75 3.54
CA VAL A 69 -1.90 -6.55 3.53
C VAL A 69 -3.37 -6.90 3.75
N LYS A 70 -3.92 -7.87 3.02
CA LYS A 70 -5.31 -8.33 3.23
C LYS A 70 -5.55 -8.75 4.68
N TRP A 71 -4.61 -9.48 5.27
CA TRP A 71 -4.66 -9.90 6.67
C TRP A 71 -4.61 -8.73 7.66
N LEU A 72 -3.80 -7.70 7.40
CA LEU A 72 -3.71 -6.51 8.25
C LEU A 72 -5.05 -5.78 8.33
N PHE A 73 -5.73 -5.61 7.20
CA PHE A 73 -7.06 -5.00 7.14
C PHE A 73 -8.12 -5.87 7.83
N HIS A 74 -8.08 -7.19 7.62
CA HIS A 74 -8.98 -8.12 8.32
C HIS A 74 -8.77 -8.10 9.85
N ALA A 75 -7.51 -8.15 10.31
CA ALA A 75 -7.17 -8.11 11.74
C ALA A 75 -7.58 -6.79 12.41
N ALA A 76 -7.62 -5.69 11.66
CA ALA A 76 -8.11 -4.40 12.11
C ALA A 76 -9.66 -4.32 12.18
N GLY A 77 -10.39 -5.33 11.70
CA GLY A 77 -11.85 -5.33 11.62
C GLY A 77 -12.40 -4.54 10.42
N THR A 78 -11.56 -4.20 9.45
CA THR A 78 -11.92 -3.40 8.26
C THR A 78 -11.42 -4.11 7.01
N PRO A 79 -11.93 -5.31 6.66
CA PRO A 79 -11.41 -6.09 5.55
C PRO A 79 -11.47 -5.29 4.23
N LEU A 80 -10.46 -5.45 3.39
CA LEU A 80 -10.50 -4.91 2.03
C LEU A 80 -11.58 -5.66 1.22
N PRO A 81 -12.31 -4.97 0.32
CA PRO A 81 -13.15 -5.62 -0.68
C PRO A 81 -12.41 -6.71 -1.46
N ASP A 82 -13.14 -7.78 -1.80
CA ASP A 82 -12.60 -8.91 -2.59
C ASP A 82 -12.24 -8.51 -4.02
N GLU A 83 -12.97 -7.52 -4.56
CA GLU A 83 -12.80 -6.98 -5.92
C GLU A 83 -12.46 -5.49 -5.90
N GLY A 84 -11.87 -5.00 -7.00
CA GLY A 84 -11.60 -3.58 -7.19
C GLY A 84 -10.35 -3.03 -6.49
N ILE A 85 -9.69 -3.82 -5.64
CA ILE A 85 -8.42 -3.44 -4.98
C ILE A 85 -7.28 -4.37 -5.42
N LYS A 86 -6.26 -3.78 -6.03
CA LYS A 86 -5.01 -4.45 -6.41
C LYS A 86 -3.90 -4.12 -5.41
N VAL A 87 -3.39 -5.12 -4.71
CA VAL A 87 -2.19 -4.96 -3.87
C VAL A 87 -0.96 -5.36 -4.66
N LEU A 88 -0.02 -4.43 -4.82
CA LEU A 88 1.22 -4.59 -5.57
C LEU A 88 2.39 -4.89 -4.60
N ASN A 89 3.14 -5.94 -4.91
CA ASN A 89 4.13 -6.52 -4.01
C ASN A 89 5.52 -5.90 -4.18
N MET A 90 5.86 -4.90 -3.36
CA MET A 90 7.19 -4.27 -3.42
C MET A 90 8.32 -5.16 -2.84
N ARG A 91 8.02 -6.34 -2.28
CA ARG A 91 9.07 -7.25 -1.78
C ARG A 91 9.76 -8.03 -2.90
N GLU A 92 9.04 -8.31 -3.97
CA GLU A 92 9.47 -9.24 -5.02
C GLU A 92 9.41 -8.62 -6.42
N ASP A 93 8.55 -7.63 -6.63
CA ASP A 93 8.42 -6.97 -7.94
C ASP A 93 9.37 -5.78 -8.08
N SER A 94 9.66 -5.41 -9.32
CA SER A 94 10.56 -4.30 -9.62
C SER A 94 9.85 -2.94 -9.47
N PRO A 95 10.59 -1.85 -9.16
CA PRO A 95 10.02 -0.51 -9.13
C PRO A 95 9.32 -0.12 -10.43
N ASP A 96 9.87 -0.55 -11.57
CA ASP A 96 9.30 -0.29 -12.90
C ASP A 96 7.91 -0.88 -13.06
N ASN A 97 7.75 -2.16 -12.70
CA ASN A 97 6.46 -2.82 -12.78
C ASN A 97 5.47 -2.20 -11.80
N ILE A 98 5.89 -1.98 -10.54
CA ILE A 98 5.04 -1.37 -9.52
C ILE A 98 4.53 0.00 -10.00
N VAL A 99 5.42 0.88 -10.44
CA VAL A 99 5.04 2.24 -10.87
C VAL A 99 4.17 2.19 -12.13
N ARG A 100 4.50 1.34 -13.11
CA ARG A 100 3.66 1.16 -14.30
C ARG A 100 2.23 0.80 -13.90
N GLU A 101 2.09 -0.20 -13.03
CA GLU A 101 0.80 -0.66 -12.54
C GLU A 101 0.09 0.37 -11.66
N LEU A 102 0.80 1.23 -10.93
CA LEU A 102 0.18 2.30 -10.12
C LEU A 102 -0.39 3.43 -10.96
N LEU A 103 0.31 3.82 -12.03
CA LEU A 103 0.01 5.03 -12.82
C LEU A 103 -0.85 4.79 -14.07
N THR A 104 -1.24 3.54 -14.37
CA THR A 104 -2.22 3.21 -15.42
C THR A 104 -3.66 3.28 -14.91
#